data_AF-A0A9E2B368-F1
#
_entry.id   AF-A0A9E2B368-F1
#
_cell.length_a   1.000
_cell.length_b   1.000
_cell.length_c   1.000
_cell.angle_alpha   90.00
_cell.angle_beta   90.00
_cell.angle_gamma   90.00
#
_symmetry.space_group_name_H-M   'P 1'
#
loop_
_entity.id
_entity.type
_entity.pdbx_description
1 polymer ?
#
loop_
_entity_poly.entity_id
_entity_poly.type
_entity_poly.pdbx_seq_one_letter_code
_entity_poly.pdbx_strand_id
1 'polypeptide(L)' 'MRDLRSFLQLLDDRGELVRISREVNPKFEMPALMVQLEKAGKAFVFENVSGAAFPLTGGLLSNAR' A
#
# COMPACT_ATOMS: atom_id res chain seq x y z
N MET A 1 -4.41 9.57 -18.29
CA MET A 1 -4.67 8.17 -18.66
C MET A 1 -5.43 7.54 -17.48
N ARG A 2 -6.45 6.69 -17.71
CA ARG A 2 -7.19 6.03 -16.60
C ARG A 2 -6.60 4.64 -16.40
N ASP A 3 -5.64 4.54 -15.50
CA ASP A 3 -4.98 3.27 -15.14
C ASP A 3 -4.71 3.19 -13.64
N LEU A 4 -4.27 2.02 -13.15
CA LEU A 4 -4.00 1.81 -11.74
C LEU A 4 -2.94 2.79 -11.19
N ARG A 5 -1.94 3.14 -11.98
CA ARG A 5 -0.86 4.04 -11.56
C ARG A 5 -1.38 5.46 -11.38
N SER A 6 -2.25 5.91 -12.28
CA SER A 6 -2.97 7.19 -12.15
C SER A 6 -3.90 7.22 -10.94
N PHE A 7 -4.51 6.09 -10.57
CA PHE A 7 -5.35 5.98 -9.39
C PHE A 7 -4.52 6.00 -8.09
N LEU A 8 -3.38 5.31 -8.07
CA LEU A 8 -2.42 5.40 -6.96
C LEU A 8 -1.93 6.83 -6.76
N GLN A 9 -1.61 7.55 -7.85
CA GLN A 9 -1.22 8.96 -7.76
C GLN A 9 -2.34 9.82 -7.15
N LEU A 10 -3.60 9.60 -7.55
CA LEU A 10 -4.74 10.30 -6.98
C LEU A 10 -4.87 10.08 -5.45
N LEU A 11 -4.62 8.85 -4.98
CA LEU A 11 -4.63 8.55 -3.55
C LEU A 11 -3.46 9.20 -2.81
N ASP A 12 -2.28 9.23 -3.43
CA ASP A 12 -1.06 9.89 -2.90
C ASP A 12 -1.29 11.39 -2.74
N ASP A 13 -1.82 12.05 -3.78
CA ASP A 13 -2.13 13.49 -3.79
C ASP A 13 -3.18 13.87 -2.71
N ARG A 14 -4.06 12.94 -2.35
CA ARG A 14 -5.06 13.10 -1.28
C ARG A 14 -4.53 12.75 0.11
N GLY A 15 -3.28 12.29 0.21
CA GLY A 15 -2.69 11.79 1.45
C GLY A 15 -3.35 10.50 1.95
N GLU A 16 -4.03 9.75 1.08
CA GLU A 16 -4.72 8.50 1.38
C GLU A 16 -3.86 7.25 1.10
N LEU A 17 -2.70 7.44 0.44
CA LEU A 17 -1.74 6.39 0.17
C LEU A 17 -0.55 6.43 1.12
N VAL A 18 -0.10 5.28 1.60
CA VAL A 18 1.16 5.12 2.33
C VAL A 18 2.15 4.30 1.51
N ARG A 19 3.34 4.84 1.28
CA ARG A 19 4.45 4.13 0.62
C ARG A 19 5.44 3.61 1.63
N ILE A 20 5.73 2.32 1.58
CA ILE A 20 6.74 1.67 2.40
C ILE A 20 7.89 1.24 1.49
N SER A 21 8.99 2.02 1.53
CA SER A 21 10.16 1.85 0.67
C SER A 21 11.24 0.95 1.27
N ARG A 22 11.26 0.80 2.61
CA ARG A 22 12.16 -0.15 3.28
C ARG A 22 11.81 -1.58 2.88
N GLU A 23 12.80 -2.48 2.91
CA GLU A 23 12.55 -3.90 2.74
C GLU A 23 11.61 -4.42 3.84
N VAL A 24 10.62 -5.21 3.44
CA VAL A 24 9.63 -5.81 4.34
C VAL A 24 9.62 -7.32 4.20
N ASN A 25 9.69 -8.02 5.32
CA ASN A 25 9.52 -9.47 5.36
C ASN A 25 8.03 -9.85 5.19
N PRO A 26 7.66 -10.67 4.19
CA PRO A 26 6.26 -11.01 3.91
C PRO A 26 5.63 -11.90 4.98
N LYS A 27 6.41 -12.67 5.74
CA LYS A 27 5.90 -13.66 6.70
C LYS A 27 5.34 -13.04 7.98
N PHE A 28 5.98 -11.98 8.47
CA PHE A 28 5.66 -11.41 9.78
C PHE A 28 5.41 -9.90 9.74
N GLU A 29 6.27 -9.14 9.06
CA GLU A 29 6.17 -7.67 9.07
C GLU A 29 5.02 -7.16 8.20
N MET A 30 4.87 -7.72 7.00
CA MET A 30 3.82 -7.31 6.07
C MET A 30 2.41 -7.43 6.67
N PRO A 31 1.97 -8.58 7.22
CA PRO A 31 0.63 -8.67 7.82
C PRO A 31 0.46 -7.74 9.03
N ALA A 32 1.51 -7.51 9.83
CA ALA A 32 1.44 -6.57 10.95
C ALA A 32 1.23 -5.12 10.48
N LEU A 33 1.93 -4.69 9.42
CA LEU A 33 1.77 -3.38 8.80
C LEU A 33 0.38 -3.25 8.14
N MET A 34 -0.08 -4.28 7.43
CA MET A 34 -1.39 -4.28 6.78
C MET A 34 -2.52 -4.04 7.79
N VAL A 35 -2.50 -4.71 8.95
CA VAL A 35 -3.52 -4.49 10.00
C VAL A 35 -3.54 -3.05 10.50
N GLN A 36 -2.38 -2.40 10.62
CA GLN A 36 -2.31 -0.99 11.04
C GLN A 36 -2.87 -0.06 9.95
N LEU A 37 -2.54 -0.33 8.69
CA LEU A 37 -2.97 0.47 7.53
C LEU A 37 -4.48 0.34 7.28
N GLU A 38 -5.02 -0.87 7.41
CA GLU A 38 -6.46 -1.15 7.32
C GLU A 38 -7.24 -0.42 8.41
N LYS A 39 -6.77 -0.46 9.67
CA LYS A 39 -7.38 0.31 10.77
C LYS A 39 -7.33 1.81 10.53
N ALA A 40 -6.31 2.30 9.83
CA ALA A 40 -6.20 3.70 9.45
C ALA A 40 -7.02 4.07 8.20
N GLY A 41 -7.64 3.09 7.53
CA GLY A 41 -8.38 3.29 6.29
C GLY A 41 -7.51 3.79 5.14
N LYS A 42 -6.21 3.47 5.14
CA LYS A 42 -5.24 3.94 4.15
C LYS A 42 -4.96 2.87 3.10
N ALA A 43 -4.85 3.30 1.85
CA ALA A 43 -4.24 2.50 0.81
C ALA A 43 -2.72 2.41 1.04
N PHE A 44 -2.08 1.38 0.51
CA PHE A 44 -0.65 1.20 0.69
C PHE A 44 0.07 0.58 -0.50
N VAL A 45 1.36 0.86 -0.60
CA VAL A 45 2.31 0.23 -1.52
C VAL A 45 3.54 -0.20 -0.75
N PHE A 46 3.86 -1.50 -0.81
CA PHE A 46 5.15 -2.04 -0.43
C PHE A 46 6.06 -2.06 -1.66
N GLU A 47 7.09 -1.22 -1.68
CA GLU A 47 7.99 -1.08 -2.83
C GLU A 47 9.07 -2.17 -2.86
N ASN A 48 9.43 -2.67 -1.67
CA ASN A 48 10.45 -3.71 -1.51
C ASN A 48 9.98 -4.79 -0.53
N VAL A 49 9.61 -5.95 -1.07
CA VAL A 49 9.24 -7.13 -0.29
C VAL A 49 10.28 -8.20 -0.56
N SER A 50 10.89 -8.74 0.50
CA SER A 50 11.95 -9.73 0.38
C SER A 50 11.47 -10.96 -0.42
N GLY A 51 12.12 -11.24 -1.56
CA GLY A 51 11.78 -12.36 -2.43
C GLY A 51 10.61 -12.13 -3.39
N ALA A 52 10.00 -10.95 -3.40
CA ALA A 52 8.99 -10.59 -4.40
C ALA A 52 9.64 -9.95 -5.62
N ALA A 53 9.21 -10.37 -6.82
CA ALA A 53 9.69 -9.78 -8.08
C ALA A 53 9.03 -8.43 -8.39
N PHE A 54 7.93 -8.09 -7.70
CA PHE A 54 7.12 -6.91 -7.98
C PHE A 54 6.70 -6.23 -6.67
N PRO A 55 6.51 -4.90 -6.69
CA PRO A 55 5.90 -4.18 -5.57
C PRO A 55 4.45 -4.64 -5.37
N LEU A 56 4.00 -4.57 -4.13
CA LEU A 56 2.66 -5.02 -3.73
C LEU A 56 1.82 -3.81 -3.31
N THR A 57 0.56 -3.76 -3.72
CA THR A 57 -0.37 -2.71 -3.29
C THR A 57 -1.67 -3.31 -2.76
N GLY A 58 -2.30 -2.63 -1.80
CA GLY A 58 -3.54 -3.06 -1.15
C GLY A 58 -4.26 -1.89 -0.48
N GLY A 59 -5.43 -2.16 0.12
CA GLY A 59 -6.24 -1.14 0.78
C GLY A 59 -6.80 -0.06 -0.17
N LEU A 60 -6.84 -0.33 -1.48
CA LEU A 60 -7.23 0.67 -2.50
C LEU A 60 -8.65 1.21 -2.33
N LEU A 61 -9.53 0.43 -1.69
CA LEU A 61 -10.95 0.74 -1.48
C LEU A 61 -11.36 0.59 -0.01
N SER A 62 -10.40 0.61 0.92
CA SER A 62 -10.68 0.47 2.36
C SER A 62 -11.10 1.79 3.03
N ASN A 63 -11.00 2.91 2.30
CA ASN A 63 -11.62 4.17 2.67
C ASN A 63 -13.15 4.02 2.51
N ALA A 64 -13.90 4.24 3.60
CA ALA A 64 -15.36 4.15 3.65
C ALA A 64 -16.04 5.52 3.80
N ARG A 65 -15.45 6.58 3.23
CA ARG A 65 -16.11 7.89 3.18
C ARG A 65 -17.26 7.92 2.18
#